data_AF-A0AAQ5ZWQ7-F1
#
_entry.id   AF-A0AAQ5ZWQ7-F1
#
_cell.length_a   1.000
_cell.length_b   1.000
_cell.length_c   1.000
_cell.angle_alpha   90.00
_cell.angle_beta   90.00
_cell.angle_gamma   90.00
#
_symmetry.space_group_name_H-M   'P 1'
#
loop_
_entity.id
_entity.type
_entity.pdbx_description
1 polymer ?
#
loop_
_entity_poly.entity_id
_entity_poly.type
_entity_poly.pdbx_seq_one_letter_code
_entity_poly.pdbx_strand_id
1 'polypeptide(L)'
;MSTQQIQMGCQTDRLHAEVLKRAPCVHERFPVTSEMMQVWNLWGGLLYLVAPPKTQVKGLELIVQMAVPVPYYKSGWMHAGYPIMTHRSTAAELVSTDHARSKGLWGPIHELGHNQQRACWEFPPNTTECTCNLWSVYVHEQVLGINRAQADPIMTPTKRKARAEDYAKGGRKLSSWDTFVALETYMQLQDKFGWDAFKRVFAAYHKINNFPNDNHGKMNLYAETFSQAVGMNLTGFFKAWGWPIQAATEEKLSKLLPWSDHPMVQFG
;
A
#
# COMPACT_ATOMS: atom_id res chain seq x y z
N MET A 1 13.99 22.45 37.86
CA MET A 1 14.53 22.77 36.52
C MET A 1 14.19 21.59 35.61
N SER A 2 13.67 21.81 34.41
CA SER A 2 13.42 20.68 33.49
C SER A 2 14.76 20.08 33.06
N THR A 3 14.98 18.80 33.31
CA THR A 3 16.18 18.07 32.91
C THR A 3 16.03 17.59 31.46
N GLN A 4 17.15 17.31 30.80
CA GLN A 4 17.16 16.68 29.49
C GLN A 4 16.53 15.29 29.58
N GLN A 5 15.91 14.84 28.49
CA GLN A 5 15.26 13.53 28.43
C GLN A 5 15.68 12.79 27.17
N ILE A 6 15.76 11.46 27.25
CA ILE A 6 15.79 10.58 26.09
C ILE A 6 14.35 10.14 25.81
N GLN A 7 13.87 10.36 24.60
CA GLN A 7 12.59 9.83 24.13
C GLN A 7 12.81 8.68 23.16
N MET A 8 12.10 7.57 23.36
CA MET A 8 11.97 6.48 22.41
C MET A 8 10.58 6.53 21.77
N GLY A 9 10.52 6.62 20.44
CA GLY A 9 9.27 6.77 19.67
C GLY A 9 9.06 8.20 19.17
N CYS A 10 8.48 8.36 17.98
CA CYS A 10 8.31 9.67 17.33
C CYS A 10 7.06 10.43 17.79
N GLN A 11 6.17 9.75 18.50
CA GLN A 11 4.93 10.30 19.03
C GLN A 11 5.17 11.10 20.31
N THR A 12 4.20 11.96 20.64
CA THR A 12 4.19 12.73 21.90
C THR A 12 2.81 12.74 22.55
N ASP A 13 1.84 12.06 21.95
CA ASP A 13 0.46 12.00 22.41
C ASP A 13 0.21 10.81 23.34
N ARG A 14 -0.83 10.96 24.17
CA ARG A 14 -1.47 9.88 24.92
C ARG A 14 -2.95 9.88 24.55
N LEU A 15 -3.42 8.81 23.95
CA LEU A 15 -4.80 8.69 23.50
C LEU A 15 -5.74 8.37 24.66
N HIS A 16 -6.89 9.03 24.66
CA HIS A 16 -7.99 8.80 25.59
C HIS A 16 -9.28 8.65 24.77
N ALA A 17 -9.77 7.42 24.64
CA ALA A 17 -11.00 7.10 23.91
C ALA A 17 -11.61 5.81 24.46
N GLU A 18 -12.93 5.65 24.34
CA GLU A 18 -13.63 4.41 24.72
C GLU A 18 -13.15 3.20 23.89
N VAL A 19 -12.80 3.43 22.62
CA VAL A 19 -12.24 2.41 21.72
C VAL A 19 -10.91 2.91 21.15
N LEU A 20 -9.84 2.18 21.44
CA LEU A 20 -8.50 2.46 20.96
C LEU A 20 -8.16 1.61 19.72
N LYS A 21 -7.72 2.26 18.63
CA LYS A 21 -7.28 1.59 17.38
C LYS A 21 -5.78 1.30 17.33
N ARG A 22 -5.03 1.77 18.34
CA ARG A 22 -3.62 1.47 18.61
C ARG A 22 -3.35 1.67 20.09
N ALA A 23 -2.17 1.25 20.56
CA ALA A 23 -1.77 1.49 21.94
C ALA A 23 -1.85 3.00 22.31
N PRO A 24 -2.34 3.33 23.52
CA PRO A 24 -2.64 4.70 23.90
C PRO A 24 -1.38 5.56 24.01
N CYS A 25 -0.24 4.97 24.36
CA CYS A 25 1.06 5.60 24.40
C CYS A 25 2.08 4.66 23.75
N VAL A 26 2.73 5.11 22.68
CA VAL A 26 3.75 4.34 21.93
C VAL A 26 5.13 5.00 21.99
N HIS A 27 5.30 5.97 22.88
CA HIS A 27 6.57 6.59 23.19
C HIS A 27 6.85 6.48 24.69
N GLU A 28 8.12 6.57 25.06
CA GLU A 28 8.55 6.62 26.46
C GLU A 28 9.63 7.70 26.61
N ARG A 29 9.64 8.39 27.76
CA ARG A 29 10.60 9.44 28.07
C ARG A 29 11.33 9.11 29.35
N PHE A 30 12.65 9.15 29.28
CA PHE A 30 13.55 8.88 30.38
C PHE A 30 14.31 10.16 30.73
N PRO A 31 14.26 10.66 31.98
CA PRO A 31 15.14 11.74 32.39
C PRO A 31 16.60 11.27 32.29
N VAL A 32 17.50 12.12 31.79
CA VAL A 32 18.93 11.84 31.82
C VAL A 32 19.42 12.05 33.25
N THR A 33 19.74 10.95 33.94
CA THR A 33 20.16 10.96 35.36
C THR A 33 21.61 10.54 35.57
N SER A 34 22.23 9.92 34.56
CA SER A 34 23.59 9.40 34.61
C SER A 34 24.25 9.42 33.22
N GLU A 35 25.58 9.33 33.17
CA GLU A 35 26.35 9.29 31.92
C GLU A 35 26.02 8.07 31.06
N MET A 36 25.76 6.92 31.70
CA MET A 36 25.31 5.69 31.05
C MET A 36 23.97 5.28 31.62
N MET A 37 23.00 5.01 30.74
CA MET A 37 21.67 4.58 31.12
C MET A 37 21.07 3.63 30.09
N GLN A 38 20.18 2.76 30.54
CA GLN A 38 19.40 1.90 29.67
C GLN A 38 18.05 2.54 29.42
N VAL A 39 17.62 2.55 28.16
CA VAL A 39 16.31 3.02 27.72
C VAL A 39 15.70 1.93 26.86
N TRP A 40 14.40 1.73 27.00
CA TRP A 40 13.66 0.73 26.23
C TRP A 40 12.18 1.13 26.17
N ASN A 41 11.45 0.57 25.24
CA ASN A 41 9.99 0.56 25.29
C ASN A 41 9.51 -0.72 24.58
N LEU A 42 8.21 -1.00 24.63
CA LEU A 42 7.64 -2.18 23.97
C LEU A 42 7.64 -2.08 22.42
N TRP A 43 7.72 -0.87 21.87
CA TRP A 43 7.38 -0.58 20.47
C TRP A 43 8.59 -0.33 19.56
N GLY A 44 9.78 -0.16 20.14
CA GLY A 44 10.90 0.49 19.49
C GLY A 44 10.58 1.94 19.09
N GLY A 45 11.43 2.48 18.21
CA GLY A 45 11.25 3.79 17.61
C GLY A 45 12.53 4.61 17.57
N LEU A 46 12.44 5.77 16.91
CA LEU A 46 13.54 6.73 16.86
C LEU A 46 13.91 7.18 18.29
N LEU A 47 15.22 7.33 18.52
CA LEU A 47 15.78 7.89 19.74
C LEU A 47 15.94 9.40 19.55
N TYR A 48 15.35 10.18 20.46
CA TYR A 48 15.48 11.63 20.48
C TYR A 48 16.09 12.09 21.79
N LEU A 49 17.02 13.04 21.72
CA LEU A 49 17.35 13.87 22.87
C LEU A 49 16.37 15.04 22.91
N VAL A 50 15.55 15.09 23.95
CA VAL A 50 14.63 16.18 24.22
C VAL A 50 15.28 17.14 25.20
N ALA A 51 15.74 18.28 24.69
CA ALA A 51 16.30 19.35 25.50
C ALA A 51 15.18 20.32 25.95
N PRO A 52 15.28 20.92 27.15
CA PRO A 52 14.38 21.99 27.56
C PRO A 52 14.33 23.16 26.58
N PRO A 53 13.22 23.92 26.52
CA PRO A 53 13.16 25.14 25.71
C PRO A 53 14.33 26.08 26.01
N LYS A 54 14.85 26.75 24.96
CA LYS A 54 16.00 27.68 25.03
C LYS A 54 17.34 27.05 25.43
N THR A 55 17.45 25.73 25.51
CA THR A 55 18.74 25.04 25.67
C THR A 55 19.54 25.13 24.38
N GLN A 56 20.77 25.66 24.43
CA GLN A 56 21.74 25.46 23.37
C GLN A 56 22.55 24.20 23.68
N VAL A 57 22.43 23.19 22.83
CA VAL A 57 23.26 21.98 22.92
C VAL A 57 24.52 22.23 22.09
N LYS A 58 25.67 22.43 22.76
CA LYS A 58 26.99 22.57 22.12
C LYS A 58 27.93 21.50 22.67
N GLY A 59 28.61 20.78 21.77
CA GLY A 59 29.62 19.78 22.15
C GLY A 59 29.08 18.53 22.85
N LEU A 60 27.77 18.26 22.73
CA LEU A 60 27.19 17.04 23.29
C LEU A 60 27.58 15.85 22.43
N GLU A 61 28.17 14.84 23.06
CA GLU A 61 28.41 13.54 22.48
C GLU A 61 27.41 12.53 23.05
N LEU A 62 26.73 11.80 22.18
CA LEU A 62 25.81 10.73 22.53
C LEU A 62 26.27 9.45 21.85
N ILE A 63 26.62 8.45 22.66
CA ILE A 63 27.01 7.12 22.17
C ILE A 63 25.84 6.18 22.42
N VAL A 64 25.28 5.62 21.33
CA VAL A 64 24.18 4.67 21.40
C VAL A 64 24.72 3.26 21.18
N GLN A 65 24.50 2.38 22.15
CA GLN A 65 24.86 0.96 22.06
C GLN A 65 23.62 0.10 21.85
N MET A 66 23.77 -1.00 21.10
CA MET A 66 22.71 -1.99 20.82
C MET A 66 21.49 -1.52 20.02
N ALA A 67 21.46 -0.25 19.56
CA ALA A 67 20.43 0.20 18.64
C ALA A 67 20.71 -0.24 17.20
N VAL A 68 19.65 -0.49 16.44
CA VAL A 68 19.73 -0.72 15.00
C VAL A 68 19.67 0.65 14.30
N PRO A 69 20.64 1.00 13.43
CA PRO A 69 20.55 2.21 12.63
C PRO A 69 19.24 2.24 11.83
N VAL A 70 18.48 3.32 11.95
CA VAL A 70 17.30 3.50 11.10
C VAL A 70 17.75 3.55 9.63
N PRO A 71 17.04 2.93 8.68
CA PRO A 71 17.34 3.07 7.28
C PRO A 71 17.34 4.56 6.89
N TYR A 72 18.50 5.09 6.49
CA TYR A 72 18.55 6.40 5.83
C TYR A 72 18.07 6.20 4.40
N TYR A 73 16.81 6.56 4.15
CA TYR A 73 16.21 6.37 2.84
C TYR A 73 16.79 7.38 1.85
N LYS A 74 17.53 6.89 0.85
CA LYS A 74 18.17 7.67 -0.22
C LYS A 74 17.49 7.54 -1.59
N SER A 75 16.48 6.69 -1.73
CA SER A 75 15.93 6.31 -3.03
C SER A 75 14.41 6.28 -2.94
N GLY A 76 13.70 7.20 -3.60
CA GLY A 76 12.24 7.34 -3.53
C GLY A 76 11.81 8.67 -2.87
N TRP A 77 10.52 9.04 -2.97
CA TRP A 77 9.98 10.32 -2.42
C TRP A 77 9.49 10.16 -0.97
N MET A 78 9.01 8.97 -0.62
CA MET A 78 8.46 8.61 0.67
C MET A 78 8.79 7.14 0.97
N HIS A 79 8.67 6.72 2.23
CA HIS A 79 8.88 5.35 2.64
C HIS A 79 7.78 4.90 3.59
N ALA A 80 7.15 3.78 3.27
CA ALA A 80 6.25 3.08 4.15
C ALA A 80 6.99 2.09 5.04
N GLY A 81 6.94 2.33 6.35
CA GLY A 81 7.60 1.51 7.35
C GLY A 81 7.33 2.06 8.74
N TYR A 82 8.06 1.57 9.74
CA TYR A 82 8.08 2.19 11.06
C TYR A 82 9.49 2.74 11.34
N PRO A 83 9.72 4.06 11.22
CA PRO A 83 8.74 5.11 10.93
C PRO A 83 8.39 5.25 9.43
N ILE A 84 7.22 5.82 9.14
CA ILE A 84 6.91 6.36 7.82
C ILE A 84 7.75 7.63 7.65
N MET A 85 8.47 7.75 6.54
CA MET A 85 9.36 8.88 6.28
C MET A 85 8.97 9.59 4.98
N THR A 86 9.10 10.91 4.97
CA THR A 86 8.76 11.76 3.83
C THR A 86 9.66 12.98 3.78
N HIS A 87 9.81 13.58 2.60
CA HIS A 87 10.44 14.89 2.48
C HIS A 87 9.65 15.97 3.22
N ARG A 88 10.38 16.90 3.85
CA ARG A 88 9.79 18.02 4.61
C ARG A 88 8.80 18.85 3.79
N SER A 89 8.98 18.93 2.47
CA SER A 89 8.08 19.63 1.53
C SER A 89 6.65 19.09 1.57
N THR A 90 6.46 17.79 1.82
CA THR A 90 5.14 17.13 1.84
C THR A 90 4.40 17.30 3.17
N ALA A 91 5.08 17.81 4.22
CA ALA A 91 4.52 17.91 5.56
C ALA A 91 3.26 18.80 5.62
N ALA A 92 3.23 19.92 4.90
CA ALA A 92 2.10 20.84 4.89
C ALA A 92 0.83 20.23 4.28
N GLU A 93 0.99 19.37 3.27
CA GLU A 93 -0.11 18.69 2.58
C GLU A 93 -0.72 17.60 3.48
N LEU A 94 0.12 16.84 4.18
CA LEU A 94 -0.29 15.74 5.05
C LEU A 94 -1.13 16.16 6.26
N VAL A 95 -0.88 17.37 6.78
CA VAL A 95 -1.58 17.88 7.97
C VAL A 95 -2.77 18.78 7.62
N SER A 96 -3.02 19.03 6.34
CA SER A 96 -4.11 19.87 5.87
C SER A 96 -5.30 19.01 5.43
N THR A 97 -6.38 19.04 6.22
CA THR A 97 -7.63 18.38 5.87
C THR A 97 -8.25 18.95 4.61
N ASP A 98 -8.10 20.26 4.39
CA ASP A 98 -8.63 20.95 3.21
C ASP A 98 -7.87 20.52 1.95
N HIS A 99 -6.54 20.42 2.03
CA HIS A 99 -5.74 19.89 0.93
C HIS A 99 -6.13 18.44 0.63
N ALA A 100 -6.21 17.58 1.66
CA ALA A 100 -6.56 16.17 1.49
C ALA A 100 -7.93 15.99 0.82
N ARG A 101 -8.93 16.80 1.17
CA ARG A 101 -10.29 16.70 0.60
C ARG A 101 -10.46 17.38 -0.76
N SER A 102 -9.61 18.33 -1.12
CA SER A 102 -9.74 19.09 -2.38
C SER A 102 -8.76 18.65 -3.48
N LYS A 103 -7.56 18.20 -3.10
CA LYS A 103 -6.48 17.80 -4.03
C LYS A 103 -6.14 16.32 -3.93
N GLY A 104 -6.51 15.66 -2.84
CA GLY A 104 -6.12 14.27 -2.60
C GLY A 104 -4.72 14.14 -2.03
N LEU A 105 -4.30 12.88 -1.83
CA LEU A 105 -3.02 12.50 -1.24
C LEU A 105 -2.44 11.27 -1.93
N TRP A 106 -2.45 11.23 -3.26
CA TRP A 106 -2.07 10.03 -4.04
C TRP A 106 -0.72 9.47 -3.63
N GLY A 107 0.34 10.29 -3.65
CA GLY A 107 1.70 9.88 -3.27
C GLY A 107 1.76 9.30 -1.85
N PRO A 108 1.34 10.04 -0.82
CA PRO A 108 1.31 9.51 0.54
C PRO A 108 0.54 8.21 0.73
N ILE A 109 -0.61 8.07 0.06
CA ILE A 109 -1.44 6.85 0.18
C ILE A 109 -0.82 5.70 -0.60
N HIS A 110 -0.21 5.95 -1.75
CA HIS A 110 0.52 4.95 -2.54
C HIS A 110 1.58 4.26 -1.68
N GLU A 111 2.34 5.07 -0.95
CA GLU A 111 3.41 4.59 -0.07
C GLU A 111 2.81 3.71 1.03
N LEU A 112 1.82 4.23 1.75
CA LEU A 112 1.10 3.45 2.77
C LEU A 112 0.45 2.17 2.21
N GLY A 113 0.11 2.16 0.92
CA GLY A 113 -0.37 1.01 0.18
C GLY A 113 0.65 -0.13 0.12
N HIS A 114 1.96 0.15 0.12
CA HIS A 114 2.98 -0.90 0.19
C HIS A 114 2.88 -1.73 1.48
N ASN A 115 2.49 -1.13 2.61
CA ASN A 115 2.28 -1.87 3.86
C ASN A 115 1.13 -2.89 3.79
N GLN A 116 0.29 -2.79 2.76
CA GLN A 116 -0.88 -3.64 2.58
C GLN A 116 -0.64 -4.72 1.50
N GLN A 117 0.48 -4.66 0.78
CA GLN A 117 0.89 -5.71 -0.13
C GLN A 117 1.27 -6.97 0.64
N ARG A 118 0.87 -8.14 0.13
CA ARG A 118 1.21 -9.45 0.73
C ARG A 118 1.70 -10.39 -0.34
N ALA A 119 2.81 -11.07 -0.06
CA ALA A 119 3.49 -11.96 -1.01
C ALA A 119 2.58 -13.02 -1.67
N CYS A 120 1.46 -13.40 -1.03
CA CYS A 120 0.50 -14.37 -1.53
C CYS A 120 -0.32 -13.93 -2.75
N TRP A 121 -0.44 -12.62 -3.00
CA TRP A 121 -1.19 -12.07 -4.15
C TRP A 121 -0.37 -11.07 -4.98
N GLU A 122 0.92 -10.95 -4.70
CA GLU A 122 1.85 -10.12 -5.46
C GLU A 122 2.59 -10.96 -6.52
N PHE A 123 2.83 -10.35 -7.68
CA PHE A 123 3.58 -10.89 -8.82
C PHE A 123 4.78 -9.98 -9.17
N PRO A 124 5.85 -9.94 -8.35
CA PRO A 124 7.01 -9.09 -8.63
C PRO A 124 7.74 -9.50 -9.92
N PRO A 125 8.30 -8.55 -10.70
CA PRO A 125 8.33 -7.11 -10.42
C PRO A 125 7.05 -6.37 -10.81
N ASN A 126 6.16 -7.02 -11.57
CA ASN A 126 5.01 -6.37 -12.20
C ASN A 126 4.08 -5.65 -11.21
N THR A 127 3.86 -6.24 -10.04
CA THR A 127 2.91 -5.69 -9.07
C THR A 127 3.52 -4.78 -8.00
N THR A 128 4.86 -4.72 -7.90
CA THR A 128 5.58 -4.02 -6.82
C THR A 128 5.09 -2.58 -6.66
N GLU A 129 5.00 -1.84 -7.78
CA GLU A 129 4.53 -0.44 -7.83
C GLU A 129 3.07 -0.32 -8.32
N CYS A 130 2.35 -1.43 -8.40
CA CYS A 130 1.00 -1.47 -8.95
C CYS A 130 -0.05 -1.60 -7.85
N THR A 131 -0.04 -2.71 -7.10
CA THR A 131 -1.16 -3.05 -6.20
C THR A 131 -1.26 -2.10 -5.02
N CYS A 132 -0.15 -1.47 -4.59
CA CYS A 132 -0.16 -0.37 -3.63
C CYS A 132 -1.14 0.77 -4.04
N ASN A 133 -1.30 1.02 -5.34
CA ASN A 133 -2.25 2.02 -5.85
C ASN A 133 -3.72 1.63 -5.70
N LEU A 134 -4.06 0.37 -5.38
CA LEU A 134 -5.44 0.01 -5.02
C LEU A 134 -5.90 0.83 -3.81
N TRP A 135 -5.00 1.06 -2.85
CA TRP A 135 -5.28 1.91 -1.69
C TRP A 135 -5.36 3.38 -2.07
N SER A 136 -4.51 3.86 -2.98
CA SER A 136 -4.63 5.22 -3.52
C SER A 136 -6.02 5.45 -4.08
N VAL A 137 -6.51 4.58 -4.96
CA VAL A 137 -7.85 4.73 -5.53
C VAL A 137 -8.93 4.58 -4.45
N TYR A 138 -8.87 3.52 -3.62
CA TYR A 138 -9.88 3.23 -2.60
C TYR A 138 -10.05 4.38 -1.61
N VAL A 139 -8.96 4.92 -1.06
CA VAL A 139 -9.02 5.99 -0.05
C VAL A 139 -9.56 7.28 -0.66
N HIS A 140 -9.17 7.62 -1.89
CA HIS A 140 -9.72 8.81 -2.55
C HIS A 140 -11.25 8.69 -2.67
N GLU A 141 -11.75 7.55 -3.13
CA GLU A 141 -13.19 7.39 -3.34
C GLU A 141 -13.98 7.23 -2.05
N GLN A 142 -13.50 6.39 -1.13
CA GLN A 142 -14.29 5.93 0.02
C GLN A 142 -14.08 6.78 1.27
N VAL A 143 -12.96 7.51 1.37
CA VAL A 143 -12.60 8.29 2.57
C VAL A 143 -12.58 9.79 2.26
N LEU A 144 -11.95 10.18 1.15
CA LEU A 144 -11.82 11.59 0.78
C LEU A 144 -13.03 12.10 -0.01
N GLY A 145 -13.83 11.20 -0.61
CA GLY A 145 -14.97 11.56 -1.46
C GLY A 145 -14.56 12.14 -2.81
N ILE A 146 -13.34 11.85 -3.26
CA ILE A 146 -12.77 12.32 -4.52
C ILE A 146 -12.95 11.24 -5.58
N ASN A 147 -13.55 11.59 -6.70
CA ASN A 147 -13.65 10.68 -7.84
C ASN A 147 -12.24 10.32 -8.34
N ARG A 148 -11.96 9.04 -8.63
CA ARG A 148 -10.63 8.62 -9.07
C ARG A 148 -10.08 9.40 -10.26
N ALA A 149 -10.92 9.86 -11.19
CA ALA A 149 -10.49 10.64 -12.35
C ALA A 149 -9.98 12.04 -11.97
N GLN A 150 -10.32 12.51 -10.77
CA GLN A 150 -9.82 13.75 -10.17
C GLN A 150 -8.66 13.51 -9.20
N ALA A 151 -8.46 12.26 -8.74
CA ALA A 151 -7.40 11.91 -7.80
C ALA A 151 -6.01 11.94 -8.45
N ASP A 152 -5.90 11.52 -9.71
CA ASP A 152 -4.67 11.62 -10.50
C ASP A 152 -5.01 11.68 -12.01
N PRO A 153 -4.36 12.54 -12.82
CA PRO A 153 -4.59 12.60 -14.27
C PRO A 153 -4.46 11.25 -15.00
N ILE A 154 -3.64 10.33 -14.48
CA ILE A 154 -3.45 8.98 -15.04
C ILE A 154 -4.71 8.13 -14.92
N MET A 155 -5.64 8.48 -14.02
CA MET A 155 -6.86 7.73 -13.74
C MET A 155 -8.07 8.22 -14.54
N THR A 156 -7.91 9.22 -15.41
CA THR A 156 -9.01 9.66 -16.29
C THR A 156 -9.48 8.53 -17.22
N PRO A 157 -10.78 8.46 -17.56
CA PRO A 157 -11.31 7.40 -18.43
C PRO A 157 -10.57 7.27 -19.76
N THR A 158 -10.21 8.41 -20.37
CA THR A 158 -9.45 8.45 -21.62
C THR A 158 -8.06 7.83 -21.47
N LYS A 159 -7.31 8.16 -20.41
CA LYS A 159 -5.98 7.60 -20.16
C LYS A 159 -6.03 6.12 -19.81
N ARG A 160 -7.02 5.70 -19.03
CA ARG A 160 -7.28 4.29 -18.69
C ARG A 160 -7.59 3.45 -19.93
N LYS A 161 -8.51 3.93 -20.78
CA LYS A 161 -8.87 3.26 -22.05
C LYS A 161 -7.66 3.16 -22.99
N ALA A 162 -6.97 4.27 -23.24
CA ALA A 162 -5.80 4.30 -24.11
C ALA A 162 -4.72 3.32 -23.64
N ARG A 163 -4.48 3.23 -22.32
CA ARG A 163 -3.51 2.30 -21.75
C ARG A 163 -3.85 0.83 -22.02
N ALA A 164 -5.12 0.44 -21.82
CA ALA A 164 -5.57 -0.91 -22.12
C ALA A 164 -5.45 -1.25 -23.61
N GLU A 165 -5.81 -0.29 -24.47
CA GLU A 165 -5.71 -0.41 -25.93
C GLU A 165 -4.25 -0.55 -26.40
N ASP A 166 -3.36 0.31 -25.92
CA ASP A 166 -1.93 0.30 -26.26
C ASP A 166 -1.26 -1.00 -25.81
N TYR A 167 -1.59 -1.49 -24.60
CA TYR A 167 -1.10 -2.79 -24.11
C TYR A 167 -1.59 -3.96 -24.97
N ALA A 168 -2.86 -3.93 -25.38
CA ALA A 168 -3.41 -4.95 -26.28
C ALA A 168 -2.72 -4.93 -27.65
N LYS A 169 -2.54 -3.75 -28.26
CA LYS A 169 -1.81 -3.54 -29.54
C LYS A 169 -0.34 -3.92 -29.44
N GLY A 170 0.27 -3.73 -28.27
CA GLY A 170 1.65 -4.13 -27.97
C GLY A 170 1.87 -5.64 -27.84
N GLY A 171 0.83 -6.45 -28.06
CA GLY A 171 0.89 -7.90 -28.02
C GLY A 171 0.73 -8.51 -26.63
N ARG A 172 0.18 -7.75 -25.66
CA ARG A 172 -0.17 -8.25 -24.31
C ARG A 172 1.01 -8.91 -23.59
N LYS A 173 2.21 -8.36 -23.77
CA LYS A 173 3.44 -8.91 -23.20
C LYS A 173 3.50 -8.59 -21.71
N LEU A 174 3.53 -9.62 -20.86
CA LEU A 174 3.66 -9.43 -19.41
C LEU A 174 4.92 -8.66 -18.99
N SER A 175 5.96 -8.64 -19.81
CA SER A 175 7.14 -7.79 -19.59
C SER A 175 6.84 -6.29 -19.63
N SER A 176 5.69 -5.89 -20.19
CA SER A 176 5.19 -4.51 -20.27
C SER A 176 3.90 -4.32 -19.45
N TRP A 177 3.53 -5.31 -18.63
CA TRP A 177 2.40 -5.26 -17.71
C TRP A 177 2.89 -4.80 -16.34
N ASP A 178 3.18 -3.52 -16.17
CA ASP A 178 3.72 -2.98 -14.91
C ASP A 178 2.91 -1.76 -14.41
N THR A 179 3.13 -1.38 -13.16
CA THR A 179 2.63 -0.14 -12.53
C THR A 179 1.17 0.17 -12.92
N PHE A 180 0.95 1.17 -13.78
CA PHE A 180 -0.38 1.63 -14.17
C PHE A 180 -1.05 0.74 -15.23
N VAL A 181 -0.28 0.03 -16.06
CA VAL A 181 -0.80 -0.96 -17.01
C VAL A 181 -1.36 -2.14 -16.24
N ALA A 182 -0.59 -2.62 -15.25
CA ALA A 182 -1.04 -3.66 -14.34
C ALA A 182 -2.27 -3.21 -13.52
N LEU A 183 -2.25 -1.98 -13.00
CA LEU A 183 -3.35 -1.41 -12.22
C LEU A 183 -4.67 -1.44 -13.00
N GLU A 184 -4.63 -1.20 -14.31
CA GLU A 184 -5.83 -1.17 -15.15
C GLU A 184 -6.56 -2.52 -15.17
N THR A 185 -5.85 -3.64 -15.10
CA THR A 185 -6.47 -4.97 -14.95
C THR A 185 -7.35 -5.02 -13.69
N TYR A 186 -6.85 -4.51 -12.57
CA TYR A 186 -7.61 -4.47 -11.32
C TYR A 186 -8.72 -3.41 -11.35
N MET A 187 -8.50 -2.28 -12.02
CA MET A 187 -9.54 -1.26 -12.13
C MET A 187 -10.73 -1.74 -12.98
N GLN A 188 -10.51 -2.54 -14.02
CA GLN A 188 -11.62 -3.15 -14.77
C GLN A 188 -12.41 -4.17 -13.94
N LEU A 189 -11.74 -4.93 -13.06
CA LEU A 189 -12.42 -5.77 -12.07
C LEU A 189 -13.22 -4.92 -11.08
N GLN A 190 -12.66 -3.79 -10.63
CA GLN A 190 -13.32 -2.90 -9.70
C GLN A 190 -14.53 -2.20 -10.35
N ASP A 191 -14.43 -1.78 -11.61
CA ASP A 191 -15.54 -1.16 -12.35
C ASP A 191 -16.74 -2.14 -12.47
N LYS A 192 -16.47 -3.44 -12.63
CA LYS A 192 -17.50 -4.48 -12.75
C LYS A 192 -18.07 -4.96 -11.41
N PHE A 193 -17.21 -5.20 -10.42
CA PHE A 193 -17.58 -5.93 -9.19
C PHE A 193 -17.52 -5.09 -7.91
N GLY A 194 -17.01 -3.85 -7.99
CA GLY A 194 -16.90 -2.94 -6.86
C GLY A 194 -15.85 -3.34 -5.82
N TRP A 195 -15.66 -2.47 -4.82
CA TRP A 195 -14.68 -2.67 -3.76
C TRP A 195 -14.99 -3.85 -2.83
N ASP A 196 -16.26 -4.23 -2.69
CA ASP A 196 -16.64 -5.36 -1.85
C ASP A 196 -16.15 -6.70 -2.40
N ALA A 197 -15.97 -6.82 -3.73
CA ALA A 197 -15.29 -7.98 -4.31
C ALA A 197 -13.84 -8.08 -3.85
N PHE A 198 -13.09 -6.97 -3.91
CA PHE A 198 -11.70 -6.92 -3.44
C PHE A 198 -11.57 -7.27 -1.95
N LYS A 199 -12.46 -6.72 -1.10
CA LYS A 199 -12.48 -7.06 0.34
C LYS A 199 -12.68 -8.56 0.56
N ARG A 200 -13.61 -9.19 -0.17
CA ARG A 200 -13.86 -10.64 -0.09
C ARG A 200 -12.66 -11.46 -0.57
N VAL A 201 -12.02 -11.06 -1.66
CA VAL A 201 -10.81 -11.70 -2.18
C VAL A 201 -9.67 -11.62 -1.16
N PHE A 202 -9.35 -10.44 -0.65
CA PHE A 202 -8.28 -10.29 0.34
C PHE A 202 -8.58 -11.04 1.65
N ALA A 203 -9.85 -11.04 2.10
CA ALA A 203 -10.28 -11.84 3.24
C ALA A 203 -10.09 -13.35 3.00
N ALA A 204 -10.34 -13.86 1.78
CA ALA A 204 -10.08 -15.25 1.44
C ALA A 204 -8.59 -15.59 1.53
N TYR A 205 -7.72 -14.71 1.05
CA TYR A 205 -6.26 -14.88 1.15
C TYR A 205 -5.70 -14.85 2.59
N HIS A 206 -6.44 -14.34 3.58
CA HIS A 206 -6.06 -14.51 4.99
C HIS A 206 -6.29 -15.94 5.51
N LYS A 207 -7.07 -16.75 4.78
CA LYS A 207 -7.37 -18.15 5.11
C LYS A 207 -6.57 -19.15 4.27
N ILE A 208 -5.83 -18.68 3.27
CA ILE A 208 -4.98 -19.51 2.41
C ILE A 208 -3.62 -19.66 3.09
N ASN A 209 -3.32 -20.89 3.55
CA ASN A 209 -2.06 -21.19 4.24
C ASN A 209 -0.94 -21.58 3.28
N ASN A 210 -1.29 -22.20 2.14
CA ASN A 210 -0.34 -22.62 1.11
C ASN A 210 -0.69 -21.93 -0.21
N PHE A 211 0.22 -21.13 -0.73
CA PHE A 211 0.11 -20.47 -2.04
C PHE A 211 1.38 -20.71 -2.86
N PRO A 212 1.30 -20.67 -4.20
CA PRO A 212 2.46 -20.89 -5.06
C PRO A 212 3.58 -19.87 -4.83
N ASN A 213 4.82 -20.32 -4.95
CA ASN A 213 5.99 -19.43 -4.77
C ASN A 213 6.37 -18.69 -6.05
N ASP A 214 5.86 -19.11 -7.21
CA ASP A 214 6.10 -18.50 -8.52
C ASP A 214 4.89 -17.66 -8.99
N ASN A 215 5.14 -16.65 -9.83
CA ASN A 215 4.09 -15.75 -10.31
C ASN A 215 3.03 -16.47 -11.16
N HIS A 216 3.39 -17.49 -11.91
CA HIS A 216 2.48 -18.19 -12.79
C HIS A 216 1.40 -18.93 -11.98
N GLY A 217 1.82 -19.67 -10.95
CA GLY A 217 0.92 -20.29 -9.99
C GLY A 217 0.08 -19.26 -9.24
N LYS A 218 0.67 -18.15 -8.78
CA LYS A 218 -0.07 -17.11 -8.05
C LYS A 218 -1.12 -16.41 -8.92
N MET A 219 -0.84 -16.14 -10.19
CA MET A 219 -1.81 -15.58 -11.14
C MET A 219 -3.01 -16.50 -11.34
N ASN A 220 -2.78 -17.82 -11.44
CA ASN A 220 -3.84 -18.82 -11.53
C ASN A 220 -4.66 -18.89 -10.23
N LEU A 221 -4.00 -18.90 -9.07
CA LEU A 221 -4.67 -18.85 -7.77
C LEU A 221 -5.50 -17.56 -7.61
N TYR A 222 -5.00 -16.42 -8.08
CA TYR A 222 -5.73 -15.15 -8.03
C TYR A 222 -6.97 -15.20 -8.93
N ALA A 223 -6.83 -15.71 -10.16
CA ALA A 223 -7.95 -15.87 -11.08
C ALA A 223 -9.04 -16.79 -10.50
N GLU A 224 -8.63 -17.90 -9.87
CA GLU A 224 -9.53 -18.83 -9.15
C GLU A 224 -10.23 -18.13 -7.99
N THR A 225 -9.45 -17.52 -7.09
CA THR A 225 -9.96 -16.87 -5.87
C THR A 225 -10.94 -15.74 -6.20
N PHE A 226 -10.60 -14.90 -7.19
CA PHE A 226 -11.45 -13.80 -7.59
C PHE A 226 -12.73 -14.32 -8.26
N SER A 227 -12.62 -15.28 -9.18
CA SER A 227 -13.78 -15.87 -9.87
C SER A 227 -14.77 -16.49 -8.88
N GLN A 228 -14.27 -17.24 -7.89
CA GLN A 228 -15.08 -17.80 -6.82
C GLN A 228 -15.73 -16.72 -5.96
N ALA A 229 -14.98 -15.67 -5.61
CA ALA A 229 -15.52 -14.56 -4.83
C ALA A 229 -16.67 -13.87 -5.58
N VAL A 230 -16.59 -13.68 -6.89
CA VAL A 230 -17.65 -12.98 -7.65
C VAL A 230 -18.69 -13.89 -8.29
N GLY A 231 -18.52 -15.21 -8.20
CA GLY A 231 -19.45 -16.18 -8.80
C GLY A 231 -19.47 -16.14 -10.34
N MET A 232 -18.38 -15.72 -10.97
CA MET A 232 -18.25 -15.56 -12.41
C MET A 232 -16.89 -16.09 -12.87
N ASN A 233 -16.84 -16.78 -14.01
CA ASN A 233 -15.60 -17.28 -14.57
C ASN A 233 -14.83 -16.14 -15.24
N LEU A 234 -13.70 -15.75 -14.65
CA LEU A 234 -12.85 -14.66 -15.11
C LEU A 234 -11.64 -15.12 -15.92
N THR A 235 -11.51 -16.41 -16.25
CA THR A 235 -10.32 -16.91 -16.98
C THR A 235 -10.13 -16.23 -18.32
N GLY A 236 -11.22 -16.00 -19.07
CA GLY A 236 -11.19 -15.28 -20.35
C GLY A 236 -10.66 -13.86 -20.19
N PHE A 237 -11.11 -13.14 -19.16
CA PHE A 237 -10.64 -11.79 -18.86
C PHE A 237 -9.14 -11.75 -18.56
N PHE A 238 -8.64 -12.64 -17.69
CA PHE A 238 -7.21 -12.67 -17.36
C PHE A 238 -6.35 -13.10 -18.56
N LYS A 239 -6.82 -14.04 -19.39
CA LYS A 239 -6.16 -14.38 -20.66
C LYS A 239 -6.10 -13.20 -21.62
N ALA A 240 -7.15 -12.38 -21.70
CA ALA A 240 -7.16 -11.18 -22.53
C ALA A 240 -6.15 -10.11 -22.08
N TRP A 241 -5.72 -10.16 -20.81
CA TRP A 241 -4.62 -9.37 -20.25
C TRP A 241 -3.23 -10.04 -20.39
N GLY A 242 -3.15 -11.20 -21.03
CA GLY A 242 -1.90 -11.93 -21.25
C GLY A 242 -1.46 -12.81 -20.09
N TRP A 243 -2.31 -13.03 -19.07
CA TRP A 243 -1.98 -13.93 -17.97
C TRP A 243 -1.98 -15.38 -18.43
N PRO A 244 -1.04 -16.22 -17.95
CA PRO A 244 -0.88 -17.59 -18.40
C PRO A 244 -1.82 -18.52 -17.61
N ILE A 245 -3.12 -18.35 -17.84
CA ILE A 245 -4.16 -19.16 -17.19
C ILE A 245 -4.12 -20.59 -17.74
N GLN A 246 -3.94 -21.55 -16.84
CA GLN A 246 -3.84 -22.98 -17.14
C GLN A 246 -5.21 -23.62 -17.36
N ALA A 247 -5.24 -24.69 -18.15
CA ALA A 247 -6.44 -25.49 -18.40
C ALA A 247 -7.07 -26.03 -17.10
N ALA A 248 -6.25 -26.41 -16.11
CA ALA A 248 -6.75 -26.85 -14.81
C ALA A 248 -7.55 -25.76 -14.06
N THR A 249 -7.14 -24.49 -14.18
CA THR A 249 -7.87 -23.35 -13.60
C THR A 249 -9.19 -23.12 -14.32
N GLU A 250 -9.21 -23.27 -15.65
CA GLU A 250 -10.43 -23.17 -16.45
C GLU A 250 -11.42 -24.29 -16.12
N GLU A 251 -10.93 -25.52 -15.99
CA GLU A 251 -11.75 -26.68 -15.63
C GLU A 251 -12.42 -26.48 -14.26
N LYS A 252 -11.65 -26.02 -13.25
CA LYS A 252 -12.20 -25.70 -11.92
C LYS A 252 -13.30 -24.66 -11.96
N LEU A 253 -13.19 -23.67 -12.85
CA LEU A 253 -14.14 -22.56 -12.97
C LEU A 253 -15.23 -22.80 -14.03
N SER A 254 -15.23 -23.95 -14.70
CA SER A 254 -16.14 -24.27 -15.82
C SER A 254 -17.62 -24.24 -15.46
N LYS A 255 -17.96 -24.42 -14.19
CA LYS A 255 -19.34 -24.36 -13.68
C LYS A 255 -19.87 -22.93 -13.48
N LEU A 256 -19.00 -21.92 -13.49
CA LEU A 256 -19.38 -20.51 -13.36
C LEU A 256 -19.65 -19.91 -14.75
N LEU A 257 -20.61 -18.98 -14.82
CA LEU A 257 -20.89 -18.26 -16.06
C LEU A 257 -19.66 -17.44 -16.51
N PRO A 258 -19.23 -17.52 -17.78
CA PRO A 258 -18.10 -16.75 -18.27
C PRO A 258 -18.42 -15.25 -18.35
N TRP A 259 -17.43 -14.42 -18.01
CA TRP A 259 -17.50 -12.98 -18.27
C TRP A 259 -17.18 -12.67 -19.74
N SER A 260 -18.10 -13.01 -20.64
CA SER A 260 -17.86 -12.94 -22.10
C SER A 260 -17.80 -11.52 -22.67
N ASP A 261 -18.39 -10.53 -21.99
CA ASP A 261 -18.43 -9.12 -22.41
C ASP A 261 -17.38 -8.25 -21.68
N HIS A 262 -16.29 -8.85 -21.22
CA HIS A 262 -15.26 -8.14 -20.47
C HIS A 262 -14.59 -7.03 -21.30
N PRO A 263 -14.12 -5.91 -20.72
CA PRO A 263 -13.66 -4.74 -21.48
C PRO A 263 -12.57 -5.01 -22.51
N MET A 264 -11.70 -6.01 -22.28
CA MET A 264 -10.63 -6.34 -23.23
C MET A 264 -11.11 -6.97 -24.55
N VAL A 265 -12.38 -7.42 -24.67
CA VAL A 265 -12.89 -7.98 -25.94
C VAL A 265 -12.92 -6.95 -27.06
N GLN A 266 -13.04 -5.66 -26.72
CA GLN A 266 -13.06 -4.57 -27.71
C GLN A 266 -11.69 -4.35 -28.40
N PHE A 267 -10.64 -4.97 -27.87
CA PHE A 267 -9.27 -4.92 -28.42
C PHE A 267 -8.82 -6.29 -28.97
N GLY A 268 -9.77 -7.22 -29.12
CA GLY A 268 -9.58 -8.58 -29.61
C GLY A 268 -9.03 -8.63 -31.03
#